data_AF-A0A966YQN4-F1
#
_entry.id   AF-A0A966YQN4-F1
#
_cell.length_a   1.000
_cell.length_b   1.000
_cell.length_c   1.000
_cell.angle_alpha   90.00
_cell.angle_beta   90.00
_cell.angle_gamma   90.00
#
_symmetry.space_group_name_H-M   'P 1'
#
loop_
_entity.id
_entity.type
_entity.pdbx_description
1 polymer ?
#
loop_
_entity_poly.entity_id
_entity_poly.type
_entity_poly.pdbx_seq_one_letter_code
_entity_poly.pdbx_strand_id
1 'polypeptide(L)'
;MALAMRPKILMLDEPAAGISPTERGRLVDLLKSLDKDMTLVLIEHDMAVALAVADEVIVMHDGTMFMHGSPDEIRTSSAVRDLYLGSNHE
;
A
#
# COMPACT_ATOMS: atom_id res chain seq x y z
N MET A 1 6.24 17.20 9.67
CA MET A 1 6.31 18.43 8.87
C MET A 1 5.29 18.45 7.73
N ALA A 2 5.16 17.40 6.90
CA ALA A 2 4.17 17.36 5.81
C ALA A 2 2.72 17.62 6.28
N LEU A 3 2.27 16.93 7.34
CA LEU A 3 0.93 17.11 7.90
C LEU A 3 0.65 18.52 8.45
N ALA A 4 1.69 19.27 8.84
CA ALA A 4 1.53 20.62 9.37
C ALA A 4 0.96 21.60 8.32
N MET A 5 1.16 21.29 7.04
CA MET A 5 0.63 22.05 5.91
C MET A 5 -0.85 21.77 5.64
N ARG A 6 -1.48 20.84 6.37
CA ARG A 6 -2.86 20.39 6.15
C ARG A 6 -3.12 20.05 4.67
N PRO A 7 -2.31 19.15 4.08
CA PRO A 7 -2.45 18.85 2.67
C PRO A 7 -3.78 18.13 2.40
N LYS A 8 -4.34 18.35 1.21
CA LYS A 8 -5.48 17.55 0.74
C LYS A 8 -5.06 16.16 0.28
N ILE A 9 -3.80 16.00 -0.13
CA ILE A 9 -3.23 14.75 -0.61
C ILE A 9 -1.86 14.56 0.06
N LEU A 10 -1.66 13.41 0.70
CA LEU A 10 -0.38 12.96 1.23
C LEU A 10 0.09 11.76 0.40
N MET A 11 1.30 11.85 -0.16
CA MET A 11 1.94 10.74 -0.85
C MET A 11 3.08 10.20 0.00
N LEU A 12 3.14 8.88 0.20
CA LEU A 12 4.20 8.21 0.93
C LEU A 12 4.82 7.14 0.04
N ASP A 13 6.14 7.18 -0.07
CA ASP A 13 6.94 6.23 -0.84
C ASP A 13 7.63 5.25 0.13
N GLU A 14 7.18 4.00 0.10
CA GLU A 14 7.62 2.89 0.95
C GLU A 14 7.81 3.23 2.44
N PRO A 15 6.82 3.81 3.14
CA PRO A 15 6.97 4.17 4.55
C PRO A 15 7.21 2.98 5.49
N ALA A 16 6.90 1.74 5.09
CA ALA A 16 7.19 0.53 5.86
C ALA A 16 8.63 -0.01 5.66
N ALA A 17 9.40 0.55 4.72
CA ALA A 17 10.76 0.09 4.43
C ALA A 17 11.67 0.21 5.66
N GLY A 18 12.37 -0.88 5.99
CA GLY A 18 13.30 -0.93 7.12
C GLY A 18 12.64 -1.00 8.51
N ILE A 19 11.31 -1.09 8.57
CA ILE A 19 10.55 -1.20 9.83
C ILE A 19 10.33 -2.67 10.20
N SER A 20 10.47 -2.99 11.50
CA SER A 20 10.26 -4.36 11.99
C SER A 20 8.80 -4.80 11.86
N PRO A 21 8.51 -6.12 11.76
CA PRO A 21 7.13 -6.62 11.67
C PRO A 21 6.22 -6.13 12.80
N THR A 22 6.75 -5.99 14.01
CA THR A 22 6.00 -5.50 15.18
C THR A 22 5.62 -4.03 15.07
N GLU A 23 6.45 -3.22 14.39
CA GLU A 23 6.22 -1.79 14.21
C GLU A 23 5.30 -1.48 13.03
N ARG A 24 5.16 -2.39 12.06
CA ARG A 24 4.22 -2.23 10.92
C ARG A 24 2.78 -2.05 11.37
N GLY A 25 2.34 -2.78 12.40
CA GLY A 25 1.00 -2.59 12.96
C GLY A 25 0.77 -1.16 13.45
N ARG A 26 1.76 -0.58 14.12
CA ARG A 26 1.70 0.82 14.58
C ARG A 26 1.69 1.80 13.40
N LEU A 27 2.45 1.53 12.34
CA LEU A 27 2.41 2.34 11.12
C LEU A 27 1.02 2.30 10.50
N VAL A 28 0.42 1.12 10.34
CA VAL A 28 -0.93 0.96 9.80
C VAL A 28 -1.95 1.73 10.64
N ASP A 29 -1.88 1.62 11.97
CA ASP A 29 -2.78 2.35 12.87
C ASP A 29 -2.62 3.86 12.73
N LEU A 30 -1.37 4.34 12.62
CA LEU A 30 -1.09 5.76 12.38
C LEU A 30 -1.66 6.24 11.05
N LEU A 31 -1.44 5.50 9.96
CA LEU A 31 -1.97 5.85 8.64
C LEU A 31 -3.50 5.86 8.63
N LYS A 32 -4.15 4.92 9.31
CA LYS A 32 -5.62 4.88 9.46
C LYS A 32 -6.19 6.01 10.32
N SER A 33 -5.39 6.52 11.25
CA SER A 33 -5.75 7.63 12.14
C SER A 33 -5.64 9.01 11.48
N LEU A 34 -5.06 9.08 10.27
CA LEU A 34 -5.00 10.32 9.51
C LEU A 34 -6.41 10.86 9.20
N ASP A 35 -6.46 12.17 8.95
CA ASP A 35 -7.69 12.88 8.62
C ASP A 35 -8.41 12.20 7.44
N LYS A 36 -9.71 11.94 7.59
CA LYS A 36 -10.52 11.28 6.56
C LYS A 36 -10.83 12.18 5.38
N ASP A 37 -10.71 13.50 5.54
CA ASP A 37 -10.83 14.47 4.45
C ASP A 37 -9.54 14.59 3.61
N MET A 38 -8.46 13.89 4.01
CA MET A 38 -7.20 13.85 3.29
C MET A 38 -7.08 12.56 2.46
N THR A 39 -6.71 12.69 1.19
CA THR A 39 -6.38 11.54 0.34
C THR A 39 -4.97 11.04 0.66
N LEU A 40 -4.82 9.75 0.94
CA LEU A 40 -3.53 9.09 1.10
C LEU A 40 -3.20 8.29 -0.16
N VAL A 41 -2.06 8.57 -0.79
CA VAL A 41 -1.47 7.72 -1.83
C VAL A 41 -0.26 7.02 -1.22
N LEU A 42 -0.31 5.70 -1.20
CA LEU A 42 0.70 4.87 -0.57
C LEU A 42 1.35 3.99 -1.64
N ILE A 43 2.67 4.10 -1.79
CA ILE A 43 3.49 3.21 -2.61
C ILE A 43 4.14 2.21 -1.65
N GLU A 44 3.88 0.92 -1.84
CA GLU A 44 4.36 -0.14 -0.97
C GLU A 44 4.59 -1.43 -1.75
N HIS A 45 5.65 -2.16 -1.39
CA HIS A 45 5.86 -3.54 -1.82
C HIS A 45 5.37 -4.56 -0.77
N ASP A 46 5.13 -4.13 0.48
CA ASP A 46 4.49 -4.97 1.49
C ASP A 46 2.96 -4.97 1.31
N MET A 47 2.45 -6.04 0.68
CA MET A 47 1.02 -6.22 0.46
C MET A 47 0.19 -6.17 1.75
N ALA A 48 0.74 -6.62 2.89
CA ALA A 48 -0.01 -6.62 4.14
C ALA A 48 -0.27 -5.18 4.63
N VAL A 49 0.69 -4.27 4.42
CA VAL A 49 0.53 -2.84 4.75
C VAL A 49 -0.41 -2.18 3.76
N ALA A 50 -0.17 -2.36 2.45
CA ALA A 50 -0.98 -1.74 1.40
C ALA A 50 -2.47 -2.11 1.51
N LEU A 51 -2.77 -3.41 1.61
CA LEU A 51 -4.14 -3.92 1.72
C LEU A 51 -4.82 -3.57 3.05
N ALA A 52 -4.03 -3.34 4.11
CA ALA A 52 -4.61 -2.95 5.39
C ALA A 52 -5.07 -1.50 5.40
N VAL A 53 -4.40 -0.60 4.66
CA VAL A 53 -4.61 0.85 4.73
C VAL A 53 -5.51 1.37 3.62
N ALA A 54 -5.38 0.84 2.41
CA ALA A 54 -5.98 1.42 1.22
C ALA A 54 -7.46 1.06 1.04
N ASP A 55 -8.24 1.99 0.48
CA ASP A 55 -9.61 1.73 0.02
C ASP A 55 -9.65 1.13 -1.39
N GLU A 56 -8.67 1.51 -2.22
CA GLU A 56 -8.43 1.00 -3.56
C GLU A 56 -6.94 0.71 -3.77
N VAL A 57 -6.62 -0.31 -4.55
CA VAL A 57 -5.25 -0.76 -4.78
C VAL A 57 -4.99 -0.91 -6.27
N ILE A 58 -3.88 -0.32 -6.73
CA ILE A 58 -3.36 -0.48 -8.07
C ILE A 58 -2.11 -1.36 -7.98
N VAL A 59 -2.13 -2.50 -8.66
CA VAL A 59 -0.98 -3.38 -8.83
C VAL A 59 -0.30 -3.03 -10.15
N MET A 60 0.99 -2.71 -10.08
CA MET A 60 1.81 -2.41 -11.25
C MET A 60 2.80 -3.55 -11.51
N HIS A 61 3.05 -3.86 -12.78
CA HIS A 61 4.07 -4.80 -13.24
C HIS A 61 4.67 -4.33 -14.57
N ASP A 62 6.00 -4.42 -14.70
CA ASP A 62 6.74 -3.99 -15.90
C ASP A 62 6.35 -2.59 -16.41
N GLY A 63 6.17 -1.66 -15.47
CA GLY A 63 5.80 -0.27 -15.79
C GLY A 63 4.35 -0.09 -16.25
N THR A 64 3.52 -1.13 -16.19
CA THR A 64 2.11 -1.09 -16.59
C THR A 64 1.18 -1.41 -15.43
N MET A 65 -0.06 -0.90 -15.49
CA MET A 65 -1.10 -1.28 -14.55
C MET A 65 -1.54 -2.71 -14.86
N PHE A 66 -1.31 -3.61 -13.93
CA PHE A 66 -1.69 -5.01 -14.02
C PHE A 66 -3.14 -5.22 -13.55
N MET A 67 -3.50 -4.64 -12.41
CA MET A 67 -4.84 -4.75 -11.83
C MET A 67 -5.17 -3.52 -10.99
N HIS A 68 -6.45 -3.16 -10.94
CA HIS A 68 -6.99 -2.15 -10.04
C HIS A 68 -8.28 -2.70 -9.42
N GLY A 69 -8.44 -2.54 -8.11
CA GLY A 69 -9.64 -2.96 -7.40
C GLY A 69 -9.55 -2.69 -5.91
N SER A 70 -10.56 -3.13 -5.18
CA SER A 70 -10.59 -3.12 -3.72
C SER A 70 -9.52 -4.06 -3.13
N PRO A 71 -9.11 -3.86 -1.86
CA PRO A 71 -8.19 -4.78 -1.19
C PRO A 71 -8.64 -6.24 -1.22
N ASP A 72 -9.94 -6.50 -1.14
CA ASP A 72 -10.48 -7.86 -1.18
C ASP A 72 -10.37 -8.51 -2.56
N GLU A 73 -10.62 -7.75 -3.63
CA GLU A 73 -10.42 -8.23 -5.02
C GLU A 73 -8.94 -8.53 -5.29
N ILE A 74 -8.03 -7.64 -4.87
CA ILE A 74 -6.58 -7.86 -5.02
C ILE A 74 -6.12 -9.06 -4.22
N ARG A 75 -6.58 -9.21 -2.96
CA ARG A 75 -6.21 -10.32 -2.07
C ARG A 75 -6.66 -11.68 -2.56
N THR A 76 -7.82 -11.75 -3.20
CA THR A 76 -8.41 -13.00 -3.70
C THR A 76 -7.99 -13.36 -5.11
N SER A 77 -7.39 -12.42 -5.85
CA SER A 77 -6.88 -12.64 -7.20
C SER A 77 -5.72 -13.63 -7.23
N SER A 78 -5.91 -14.78 -7.88
CA SER A 78 -4.83 -15.74 -8.13
C SER A 78 -3.76 -15.14 -9.02
N ALA A 79 -4.13 -14.30 -10.01
CA ALA A 79 -3.20 -13.66 -10.91
C ALA A 79 -2.23 -12.70 -10.19
N VAL A 80 -2.72 -11.93 -9.21
CA VAL A 80 -1.84 -11.08 -8.37
C VAL A 80 -0.94 -11.92 -7.49
N ARG A 81 -1.44 -13.03 -6.93
CA ARG A 81 -0.63 -13.93 -6.09
C ARG A 81 0.47 -14.61 -6.90
N ASP A 82 0.15 -15.10 -8.10
CA ASP A 82 1.10 -15.72 -9.00
C ASP A 82 2.18 -14.71 -9.43
N LEU A 83 1.80 -13.46 -9.66
CA LEU A 83 2.74 -12.38 -9.96
C LEU A 83 3.68 -12.07 -8.78
N TYR A 84 3.16 -11.98 -7.56
CA TYR A 84 3.96 -11.68 -6.36
C TYR A 84 4.83 -12.87 -5.90
N LEU A 85 4.38 -14.11 -6.13
CA LEU A 85 5.12 -15.33 -5.79
C LEU A 85 6.05 -15.78 -6.93
N GLY A 86 5.78 -15.31 -8.15
CA GLY A 86 6.40 -15.73 -9.40
C GLY A 86 7.47 -14.76 -9.89
N SER A 87 8.55 -14.61 -9.11
CA SER A 87 9.88 -14.25 -9.64
C SER A 87 10.97 -14.65 -8.65
N ASN A 88 11.04 -15.96 -8.34
CA ASN A 88 12.26 -16.64 -7.86
C ASN A 88 13.05 -17.22 -9.06
N HIS A 89 13.11 -16.50 -10.18
CA HIS A 89 13.96 -16.85 -11.32
C HIS A 89 14.77 -15.61 -11.69
N GLU A 90 15.90 -15.43 -11.02
CA GLU A 90 17.27 -15.47 -11.57
C GLU A 90 18.29 -15.54 -10.42
#